data_AF-C6BQP9-F1
#
_entry.id   AF-C6BQP9-F1
#
_cell.length_a   1.000
_cell.length_b   1.000
_cell.length_c   1.000
_cell.angle_alpha   90.00
_cell.angle_beta   90.00
_cell.angle_gamma   90.00
#
_symmetry.space_group_name_H-M   'P 1'
#
loop_
_entity.id
_entity.type
_entity.pdbx_description
1 polymer ?
#
loop_
_entity_poly.entity_id
_entity_poly.type
_entity_poly.pdbx_seq_one_letter_code
_entity_poly.pdbx_strand_id
1 'polypeptide(L)'
;MQNTIDKVAGADNSDVAVTTNGDTLPNDEVESSAAANTAGATTPSDVEQELNEMESAVDALQRDSLISAADADSQKGEVARTRKMFREMSPDDRAKIVSRRRELGRQILTRQLAGASVVETMVKLNHTRLKPLFEQWWPFMNRMTINLTRFGHSTFTASELSTITKHFETQMANLEAYVDEQLRVAEGYRAAREKDMESSGAMIWKPSVTKPSMEMVVEAYSPFSMRALGVLNKFDRAMDHFDFMVWNAIRDQSDVNEEVNRFLRKFQPLAIRCYTTHLRLMTTVRNI
;
A
#
# COMPACT_ATOMS: atom_id res chain seq x y z
N MET A 1 4.14 14.76 -55.64
CA MET A 1 5.13 13.77 -55.13
C MET A 1 6.39 14.54 -54.76
N GLN A 2 6.99 14.15 -53.63
CA GLN A 2 8.23 14.66 -53.02
C GLN A 2 8.19 16.04 -52.33
N ASN A 3 7.84 16.04 -51.04
CA ASN A 3 8.37 17.01 -50.08
C ASN A 3 9.71 16.48 -49.58
N THR A 4 10.78 17.23 -49.88
CA THR A 4 12.13 16.99 -49.36
C THR A 4 12.29 17.76 -48.06
N ILE A 5 12.60 17.07 -46.97
CA ILE A 5 13.00 17.67 -45.68
C ILE A 5 14.46 17.28 -45.46
N ASP A 6 15.35 18.28 -45.47
CA ASP A 6 16.71 18.18 -44.94
C ASP A 6 16.90 19.35 -43.95
N LYS A 7 17.03 19.01 -42.66
CA LYS A 7 18.21 19.21 -41.78
C LYS A 7 18.43 20.66 -41.30
N VAL A 8 18.89 20.98 -40.08
CA VAL A 8 19.25 20.27 -38.83
C VAL A 8 19.61 21.36 -37.81
N ALA A 9 19.43 21.05 -36.53
CA ALA A 9 20.11 21.56 -35.32
C ALA A 9 20.07 23.04 -34.91
N GLY A 10 19.73 23.22 -33.63
CA GLY A 10 20.61 23.85 -32.65
C GLY A 10 20.04 25.08 -31.94
N ALA A 11 20.36 25.16 -30.64
CA ALA A 11 20.20 26.31 -29.74
C ALA A 11 18.77 26.60 -29.24
N ASP A 12 18.50 27.02 -28.01
CA ASP A 12 19.22 27.14 -26.74
C ASP A 12 18.14 27.55 -25.72
N ASN A 13 18.44 27.47 -24.43
CA ASN A 13 17.59 27.90 -23.32
C ASN A 13 17.10 29.35 -23.47
N SER A 14 15.81 29.58 -23.20
CA SER A 14 15.37 30.86 -22.64
C SER A 14 14.07 30.69 -21.87
N ASP A 15 14.12 31.05 -20.59
CA ASP A 15 13.00 31.42 -19.75
C ASP A 15 11.94 32.18 -20.55
N VAL A 16 10.72 31.66 -20.56
CA VAL A 16 9.54 32.44 -20.96
C VAL A 16 8.71 32.65 -19.71
N ALA A 17 8.99 33.77 -19.06
CA ALA A 17 8.05 34.42 -18.16
C ALA A 17 6.78 34.74 -18.96
N VAL A 18 5.64 34.19 -18.53
CA VAL A 18 4.32 34.67 -18.95
C VAL A 18 3.69 35.39 -17.78
N THR A 19 3.72 36.71 -17.84
CA THR A 19 2.90 37.59 -17.02
C THR A 19 1.67 38.00 -17.82
N THR A 20 0.46 37.87 -17.24
CA THR A 20 -0.66 38.75 -17.60
C THR A 20 -1.64 38.90 -16.43
N ASN A 21 -1.78 40.16 -15.99
CA ASN A 21 -2.96 40.85 -15.47
C ASN A 21 -3.47 40.58 -14.03
N GLY A 22 -2.86 41.30 -13.07
CA GLY A 22 -3.58 42.32 -12.29
C GLY A 22 -4.51 41.89 -11.16
N ASP A 23 -3.95 41.48 -10.02
CA ASP A 23 -4.15 42.13 -8.72
C ASP A 23 -3.27 41.45 -7.66
N THR A 24 -2.48 42.24 -6.94
CA THR A 24 -1.64 41.76 -5.82
C THR A 24 -2.52 41.44 -4.61
N LEU A 25 -2.70 40.16 -4.32
CA LEU A 25 -3.17 39.69 -3.02
C LEU A 25 -1.98 39.60 -2.04
N PRO A 26 -2.15 39.98 -0.75
CA PRO A 26 -1.07 39.97 0.23
C PRO A 26 -0.52 38.56 0.44
N ASN A 27 0.81 38.49 0.54
CA ASN A 27 1.61 37.28 0.68
C ASN A 27 1.59 36.73 2.12
N ASP A 28 0.41 36.58 2.72
CA ASP A 28 0.21 36.02 4.06
C ASP A 28 -0.98 35.05 4.03
N GLU A 29 -0.76 33.87 3.46
CA GLU A 29 -1.47 32.61 3.80
C GLU A 29 -0.84 31.46 2.99
N VAL A 30 0.46 31.22 3.20
CA VAL A 30 1.08 29.92 2.91
C VAL A 30 1.07 29.08 4.19
N GLU A 31 -0.11 28.92 4.79
CA GLU A 31 -0.39 27.88 5.77
C GLU A 31 -1.49 26.96 5.24
N SER A 32 -1.23 26.30 4.11
CA SER A 32 -2.02 25.14 3.71
C SER A 32 -1.23 24.26 2.76
N SER A 33 -0.61 23.20 3.31
CA SER A 33 -0.42 21.90 2.62
C SER A 33 0.48 20.93 3.40
N ALA A 34 0.79 21.18 4.68
CA ALA A 34 1.43 20.16 5.53
C ALA A 34 0.58 18.88 5.69
N ALA A 35 -0.73 18.94 5.40
CA ALA A 35 -1.65 17.80 5.49
C ALA A 35 -1.70 16.89 4.25
N ALA A 36 -1.06 17.25 3.12
CA ALA A 36 -1.13 16.47 1.89
C ALA A 36 -0.01 15.42 1.74
N ASN A 37 1.06 15.50 2.55
CA ASN A 37 2.25 14.66 2.43
C ASN A 37 2.30 13.42 3.35
N THR A 38 1.28 13.18 4.17
CA THR A 38 1.36 12.22 5.29
C THR A 38 0.56 10.93 5.13
N ALA A 39 -0.24 10.79 4.08
CA ALA A 39 -1.08 9.60 3.93
C ALA A 39 -0.52 8.70 2.82
N GLY A 40 0.42 7.83 3.18
CA GLY A 40 0.97 6.78 2.30
C GLY A 40 2.50 6.76 2.21
N ALA A 41 3.17 7.87 2.49
CA ALA A 41 4.60 7.86 2.73
C ALA A 41 4.84 7.49 4.19
N THR A 42 5.47 6.34 4.48
CA THR A 42 5.97 6.02 5.83
C THR A 42 6.96 7.10 6.24
N THR A 43 6.47 8.09 6.97
CA THR A 43 7.26 9.12 7.65
C THR A 43 7.93 8.49 8.89
N PRO A 44 8.98 9.10 9.46
CA PRO A 44 9.58 8.62 10.69
C PRO A 44 8.60 8.48 11.87
N SER A 45 7.48 9.23 11.86
CA SER A 45 6.35 9.09 12.81
C SER A 45 5.47 7.87 12.53
N ASP A 46 5.36 7.42 11.28
CA ASP A 46 4.57 6.23 10.93
C ASP A 46 5.22 4.93 11.40
N VAL A 47 6.52 4.94 11.69
CA VAL A 47 7.18 3.79 12.31
C VAL A 47 6.76 3.63 13.77
N GLU A 48 6.58 4.73 14.51
CA GLU A 48 6.05 4.64 15.88
C GLU A 48 4.61 4.14 15.88
N GLN A 49 3.82 4.57 14.90
CA GLN A 49 2.49 4.03 14.67
C GLN A 49 2.53 2.54 14.26
N GLU A 50 3.44 2.15 13.37
CA GLU A 50 3.66 0.74 12.97
C GLU A 50 4.08 -0.10 14.19
N LEU A 51 4.94 0.42 15.08
CA LEU A 51 5.36 -0.28 16.29
C LEU A 51 4.20 -0.42 17.30
N ASN A 52 3.34 0.59 17.42
CA ASN A 52 2.10 0.51 18.21
C ASN A 52 1.11 -0.51 17.61
N GLU A 53 0.99 -0.52 16.29
CA GLU A 53 0.15 -1.47 15.56
C GLU A 53 0.72 -2.89 15.63
N MET A 54 2.06 -3.04 15.65
CA MET A 54 2.73 -4.33 15.89
C MET A 54 2.47 -4.82 17.30
N GLU A 55 2.58 -3.98 18.32
CA GLU A 55 2.26 -4.35 19.71
C GLU A 55 0.79 -4.78 19.84
N SER A 56 -0.11 -4.01 19.24
CA SER A 56 -1.56 -4.31 19.19
C SER A 56 -1.86 -5.57 18.38
N ALA A 57 -1.12 -5.82 17.31
CA ALA A 57 -1.21 -7.04 16.53
C ALA A 57 -0.70 -8.24 17.32
N VAL A 58 0.38 -8.12 18.08
CA VAL A 58 0.87 -9.17 18.99
C VAL A 58 -0.18 -9.50 20.05
N ASP A 59 -0.85 -8.49 20.61
CA ASP A 59 -1.99 -8.70 21.52
C ASP A 59 -3.16 -9.42 20.85
N ALA A 60 -3.49 -9.05 19.61
CA ALA A 60 -4.51 -9.73 18.82
C ALA A 60 -4.12 -11.19 18.52
N LEU A 61 -2.86 -11.43 18.16
CA LEU A 61 -2.32 -12.76 17.88
C LEU A 61 -2.31 -13.64 19.13
N GLN A 62 -1.99 -13.08 20.31
CA GLN A 62 -2.05 -13.81 21.58
C GLN A 62 -3.50 -14.13 21.97
N ARG A 63 -4.42 -13.17 21.83
CA ARG A 63 -5.85 -13.35 22.09
C ARG A 63 -6.46 -14.45 21.21
N ASP A 64 -6.03 -14.51 19.96
CA ASP A 64 -6.44 -15.52 18.99
C ASP A 64 -5.68 -16.86 19.15
N SER A 65 -4.84 -17.00 20.20
CA SER A 65 -4.00 -18.18 20.49
C SER A 65 -3.06 -18.57 19.35
N LEU A 66 -2.65 -17.60 18.52
CA LEU A 66 -1.78 -17.80 17.36
C LEU A 66 -0.28 -17.78 17.70
N ILE A 67 0.04 -17.26 18.88
CA ILE A 67 1.38 -17.24 19.49
C ILE A 67 1.24 -17.59 20.97
N SER A 68 2.24 -18.25 21.55
CA SER A 68 2.22 -18.54 22.99
C SER A 68 2.37 -17.25 23.80
N ALA A 69 1.99 -17.27 25.09
CA ALA A 69 2.20 -16.11 25.97
C ALA A 69 3.69 -15.73 26.07
N ALA A 70 4.59 -16.73 26.06
CA ALA A 70 6.03 -16.49 26.06
C ALA A 70 6.52 -15.85 24.75
N ASP A 71 5.98 -16.26 23.60
CA ASP A 71 6.29 -15.65 22.30
C ASP A 71 5.74 -14.23 22.19
N ALA A 72 4.54 -13.99 22.73
CA ALA A 72 3.94 -12.66 22.80
C ALA A 72 4.76 -11.71 23.66
N ASP A 73 5.22 -12.16 24.84
CA ASP A 73 6.09 -11.37 25.71
C ASP A 73 7.48 -11.14 25.09
N SER A 74 8.03 -12.14 24.40
CA SER A 74 9.29 -12.00 23.65
C SER A 74 9.15 -10.96 22.54
N GLN A 75 8.08 -11.03 21.73
CA GLN A 75 7.82 -10.09 20.64
C GLN A 75 7.50 -8.69 21.15
N LYS A 76 6.73 -8.54 22.23
CA LYS A 76 6.53 -7.24 22.90
C LYS A 76 7.84 -6.68 23.42
N GLY A 77 8.70 -7.52 24.00
CA GLY A 77 10.05 -7.15 24.40
C GLY A 77 10.92 -6.68 23.23
N GLU A 78 10.84 -7.35 22.08
CA GLU A 78 11.51 -6.92 20.84
C GLU A 78 10.94 -5.62 20.29
N VAL A 79 9.63 -5.43 20.31
CA VAL A 79 8.96 -4.18 19.92
C VAL A 79 9.36 -3.04 20.86
N ALA A 80 9.43 -3.27 22.17
CA ALA A 80 9.87 -2.28 23.15
C ALA A 80 11.35 -1.90 22.99
N ARG A 81 12.22 -2.89 22.74
CA ARG A 81 13.64 -2.67 22.42
C ARG A 81 13.80 -1.88 21.11
N THR A 82 13.02 -2.26 20.09
CA THR A 82 13.01 -1.59 18.79
C THR A 82 12.46 -0.17 18.91
N ARG A 83 11.40 0.06 19.69
CA ARG A 83 10.83 1.38 19.98
C ARG A 83 11.84 2.27 20.70
N LYS A 84 12.58 1.73 21.67
CA LYS A 84 13.66 2.46 22.34
C LYS A 84 14.78 2.82 21.35
N MET A 85 15.23 1.85 20.56
CA MET A 85 16.27 2.06 19.54
C MET A 85 15.84 3.07 18.47
N PHE A 86 14.58 3.06 18.03
CA PHE A 86 14.02 4.04 17.10
C PHE A 86 13.91 5.42 17.74
N ARG A 87 13.42 5.51 18.98
CA ARG A 87 13.32 6.76 19.73
C ARG A 87 14.68 7.45 19.88
N GLU A 88 15.73 6.67 20.08
CA GLU A 88 17.13 7.12 20.20
C GLU A 88 17.80 7.38 18.83
N MET A 89 17.20 6.95 17.72
CA MET A 89 17.74 7.13 16.37
C MET A 89 17.38 8.51 15.79
N SER A 90 18.30 9.08 15.03
CA SER A 90 18.05 10.31 14.27
C SER A 90 16.93 10.10 13.23
N PRO A 91 16.13 11.14 12.90
CA PRO A 91 15.10 11.05 11.87
C PRO A 91 15.60 10.54 10.51
N ASP A 92 16.84 10.90 10.13
CA ASP A 92 17.50 10.45 8.91
C ASP A 92 17.78 8.94 8.92
N ASP A 93 18.17 8.38 10.07
CA ASP A 93 18.43 6.95 10.18
C ASP A 93 17.14 6.13 10.20
N ARG A 94 16.04 6.68 10.74
CA ARG A 94 14.70 6.07 10.63
C ARG A 94 14.26 5.98 9.16
N ALA A 95 14.46 7.04 8.39
CA ALA A 95 14.17 7.06 6.95
C ALA A 95 15.02 6.05 6.17
N LYS A 96 16.29 5.85 6.56
CA LYS A 96 17.14 4.80 5.96
C LYS A 96 16.61 3.39 6.20
N ILE A 97 15.99 3.10 7.35
CA ILE A 97 15.42 1.77 7.61
C ILE A 97 14.21 1.49 6.71
N VAL A 98 13.30 2.46 6.58
CA VAL A 98 12.17 2.37 5.64
C VAL A 98 12.68 2.19 4.21
N SER A 99 13.69 2.97 3.81
CA SER A 99 14.33 2.85 2.50
C SER A 99 14.93 1.46 2.27
N ARG A 100 15.64 0.90 3.26
CA ARG A 100 16.19 -0.47 3.18
C ARG A 100 15.10 -1.52 3.05
N ARG A 101 13.96 -1.38 3.73
CA ARG A 101 12.84 -2.32 3.60
C ARG A 101 12.21 -2.27 2.21
N ARG A 102 12.01 -1.06 1.66
CA ARG A 102 11.56 -0.90 0.26
C ARG A 102 12.56 -1.46 -0.74
N GLU A 103 13.85 -1.28 -0.47
CA GLU A 103 14.92 -1.79 -1.31
C GLU A 103 14.96 -3.33 -1.31
N LEU A 104 14.81 -3.97 -0.15
CA LEU A 104 14.64 -5.42 -0.06
C LEU A 104 13.40 -5.89 -0.83
N GLY A 105 12.27 -5.18 -0.70
CA GLY A 105 11.06 -5.46 -1.48
C GLY A 105 11.32 -5.41 -2.99
N ARG A 106 11.99 -4.36 -3.47
CA ARG A 106 12.38 -4.22 -4.90
C ARG A 106 13.29 -5.34 -5.37
N GLN A 107 14.32 -5.70 -4.60
CA GLN A 107 15.24 -6.79 -4.94
C GLN A 107 14.51 -8.14 -5.05
N ILE A 108 13.53 -8.38 -4.16
CA ILE A 108 12.67 -9.56 -4.21
C ILE A 108 11.79 -9.53 -5.46
N LEU A 109 11.24 -8.37 -5.82
CA LEU A 109 10.40 -8.21 -7.00
C LEU A 109 11.17 -8.47 -8.30
N THR A 110 12.44 -8.07 -8.38
CA THR A 110 13.28 -8.29 -9.57
C THR A 110 13.80 -9.71 -9.75
N ARG A 111 13.75 -10.54 -8.71
CA ARG A 111 14.31 -11.90 -8.74
C ARG A 111 13.22 -12.89 -9.11
N GLN A 112 13.40 -13.67 -10.17
CA GLN A 112 12.46 -14.75 -10.50
C GLN A 112 12.69 -15.98 -9.60
N LEU A 113 11.60 -16.63 -9.18
CA LEU A 113 11.67 -17.92 -8.50
C LEU A 113 11.72 -19.06 -9.53
N ALA A 114 12.86 -19.75 -9.59
CA ALA A 114 12.97 -20.95 -10.42
C ALA A 114 12.00 -22.06 -9.95
N GLY A 115 11.34 -22.69 -10.92
CA GLY A 115 10.49 -23.87 -10.71
C GLY A 115 9.16 -23.62 -9.99
N ALA A 116 8.63 -22.39 -10.03
CA ALA A 116 7.27 -22.08 -9.59
C ALA A 116 6.36 -21.84 -10.79
N SER A 117 5.09 -22.25 -10.70
CA SER A 117 4.06 -21.80 -11.67
C SER A 117 3.83 -20.31 -11.48
N VAL A 118 3.96 -19.54 -12.55
CA VAL A 118 3.83 -18.07 -12.54
C VAL A 118 2.61 -17.66 -13.33
N VAL A 119 1.85 -16.71 -12.78
CA VAL A 119 0.84 -15.97 -13.53
C VAL A 119 1.32 -14.53 -13.65
N GLU A 120 1.67 -14.11 -14.85
CA GLU A 120 1.97 -12.71 -15.13
C GLU A 120 0.67 -11.90 -15.09
N THR A 121 0.65 -10.84 -14.28
CA THR A 121 -0.50 -9.96 -14.13
C THR A 121 -0.05 -8.52 -14.27
N MET A 122 -0.72 -7.77 -15.13
CA MET A 122 -0.55 -6.33 -15.24
C MET A 122 -1.21 -5.67 -14.03
N VAL A 123 -0.43 -4.94 -13.24
CA VAL A 123 -0.92 -4.17 -12.11
C VAL A 123 -0.87 -2.70 -12.47
N LYS A 124 -2.04 -2.06 -12.41
CA LYS A 124 -2.21 -0.62 -12.58
C LYS A 124 -2.85 -0.08 -11.30
N LEU A 125 -2.14 0.81 -10.62
CA LEU A 125 -2.65 1.52 -9.43
C LEU A 125 -2.74 3.00 -9.76
N ASN A 126 -3.94 3.56 -9.67
CA ASN A 126 -4.18 4.98 -9.91
C ASN A 126 -3.70 5.81 -8.71
N HIS A 127 -3.99 5.35 -7.49
CA HIS A 127 -3.76 6.15 -6.29
C HIS A 127 -2.33 6.10 -5.76
N THR A 128 -1.74 7.29 -5.58
CA THR A 128 -0.37 7.47 -5.10
C THR A 128 -0.12 6.85 -3.72
N ARG A 129 -1.16 6.69 -2.90
CA ARG A 129 -1.09 6.07 -1.58
C ARG A 129 -0.89 4.55 -1.61
N LEU A 130 -1.34 3.88 -2.67
CA LEU A 130 -1.26 2.43 -2.79
C LEU A 130 0.07 1.97 -3.34
N LYS A 131 0.74 2.79 -4.16
CA LYS A 131 2.08 2.49 -4.69
C LYS A 131 3.11 2.10 -3.61
N PRO A 132 3.37 2.90 -2.56
CA PRO A 132 4.36 2.54 -1.54
C PRO A 132 3.97 1.28 -0.76
N LEU A 133 2.66 1.06 -0.52
CA LEU A 133 2.18 -0.16 0.12
C LEU A 133 2.45 -1.38 -0.73
N PHE A 134 2.20 -1.27 -2.03
CA PHE A 134 2.50 -2.32 -2.99
C PHE A 134 3.99 -2.63 -2.98
N GLU A 135 4.86 -1.65 -3.26
CA GLU A 135 6.30 -1.86 -3.33
C GLU A 135 6.88 -2.45 -2.03
N GLN A 136 6.33 -2.05 -0.88
CA GLN A 136 6.81 -2.50 0.42
C GLN A 136 6.33 -3.91 0.78
N TRP A 137 5.07 -4.25 0.55
CA TRP A 137 4.45 -5.44 1.12
C TRP A 137 4.15 -6.54 0.11
N TRP A 138 3.86 -6.17 -1.14
CA TRP A 138 3.54 -7.12 -2.22
C TRP A 138 4.59 -8.23 -2.36
N PRO A 139 5.91 -7.96 -2.39
CA PRO A 139 6.90 -9.00 -2.62
C PRO A 139 6.87 -10.10 -1.54
N PHE A 140 6.56 -9.72 -0.30
CA PHE A 140 6.45 -10.65 0.82
C PHE A 140 5.17 -11.48 0.73
N MET A 141 4.03 -10.85 0.44
CA MET A 141 2.75 -11.54 0.23
C MET A 141 2.82 -12.51 -0.97
N ASN A 142 3.57 -12.12 -2.01
CA ASN A 142 3.75 -12.91 -3.21
C ASN A 142 4.54 -14.20 -2.95
N ARG A 143 5.64 -14.10 -2.19
CA ARG A 143 6.54 -15.23 -1.94
C ARG A 143 6.20 -16.05 -0.71
N MET A 144 5.39 -15.51 0.20
CA MET A 144 5.06 -16.15 1.48
C MET A 144 4.58 -17.58 1.30
N THR A 145 3.51 -17.77 0.53
CA THR A 145 2.80 -19.04 0.46
C THR A 145 3.67 -20.13 -0.17
N ILE A 146 4.43 -19.80 -1.22
CA ILE A 146 5.41 -20.74 -1.80
C ILE A 146 6.49 -21.11 -0.77
N ASN A 147 7.03 -20.12 -0.06
CA ASN A 147 8.09 -20.38 0.91
C ASN A 147 7.58 -21.23 2.08
N LEU A 148 6.32 -21.04 2.50
CA LEU A 148 5.67 -21.90 3.49
C LEU A 148 5.52 -23.33 2.98
N THR A 149 5.10 -23.53 1.74
CA THR A 149 5.00 -24.89 1.18
C THR A 149 6.37 -25.56 1.07
N ARG A 150 7.42 -24.82 0.68
CA ARG A 150 8.76 -25.36 0.46
C ARG A 150 9.55 -25.58 1.75
N PHE A 151 9.49 -24.64 2.69
CA PHE A 151 10.37 -24.57 3.86
C PHE A 151 9.61 -24.51 5.19
N GLY A 152 8.27 -24.57 5.15
CA GLY A 152 7.45 -24.47 6.35
C GLY A 152 7.71 -25.61 7.32
N HIS A 153 7.77 -26.85 6.82
CA HIS A 153 7.95 -28.05 7.65
C HIS A 153 9.31 -28.12 8.36
N SER A 154 10.35 -27.45 7.84
CA SER A 154 11.67 -27.37 8.49
C SER A 154 11.75 -26.26 9.53
N THR A 155 10.83 -25.28 9.48
CA THR A 155 10.91 -24.05 10.28
C THR A 155 9.88 -24.01 11.40
N PHE A 156 8.73 -24.64 11.18
CA PHE A 156 7.57 -24.59 12.05
C PHE A 156 7.05 -26.00 12.32
N THR A 157 6.48 -26.19 13.51
CA THR A 157 5.72 -27.39 13.83
C THR A 157 4.45 -27.48 12.97
N ALA A 158 3.90 -28.69 12.84
CA ALA A 158 2.66 -28.90 12.08
C ALA A 158 1.48 -28.07 12.64
N SER A 159 1.43 -27.88 13.96
CA SER A 159 0.42 -27.04 14.62
C SER A 159 0.60 -25.57 14.26
N GLU A 160 1.82 -25.03 14.33
CA GLU A 160 2.12 -23.64 13.95
C GLU A 160 1.80 -23.37 12.47
N LEU A 161 2.13 -24.29 11.55
CA LEU A 161 1.82 -24.14 10.13
C LEU A 161 0.32 -24.05 9.86
N SER A 162 -0.46 -24.92 10.51
CA SER A 162 -1.92 -24.91 10.41
C SER A 162 -2.49 -23.57 10.90
N THR A 163 -2.00 -23.11 12.05
CA THR A 163 -2.38 -21.84 12.66
C THR A 163 -2.04 -20.63 11.77
N ILE A 164 -0.81 -20.58 11.23
CA ILE A 164 -0.36 -19.51 10.32
C ILE A 164 -1.22 -19.49 9.05
N THR A 165 -1.43 -20.64 8.44
CA THR A 165 -2.22 -20.76 7.20
C THR A 165 -3.66 -20.32 7.43
N LYS A 166 -4.28 -20.79 8.53
CA LYS A 166 -5.64 -20.38 8.91
C LYS A 166 -5.74 -18.88 9.15
N HIS A 167 -4.75 -18.27 9.79
CA HIS A 167 -4.72 -16.83 10.01
C HIS A 167 -4.67 -16.07 8.67
N PHE A 168 -3.78 -16.46 7.75
CA PHE A 168 -3.68 -15.82 6.44
C PHE A 168 -4.97 -15.91 5.63
N GLU A 169 -5.58 -17.10 5.58
CA GLU A 169 -6.85 -17.30 4.90
C GLU A 169 -7.98 -16.45 5.51
N THR A 170 -8.05 -16.41 6.83
CA THR A 170 -9.07 -15.64 7.56
C THR A 170 -8.91 -14.14 7.33
N GLN A 171 -7.68 -13.62 7.49
CA GLN A 171 -7.41 -12.19 7.30
C GLN A 171 -7.61 -11.76 5.85
N MET A 172 -7.20 -12.59 4.88
CA MET A 172 -7.46 -12.32 3.47
C MET A 172 -8.97 -12.27 3.17
N ALA A 173 -9.73 -13.25 3.65
CA ALA A 173 -11.18 -13.28 3.45
C ALA A 173 -11.88 -12.05 4.06
N ASN A 174 -11.45 -11.63 5.26
CA ASN A 174 -11.98 -10.43 5.90
C ASN A 174 -11.66 -9.16 5.10
N LEU A 175 -10.45 -9.07 4.54
CA LEU A 175 -10.05 -7.94 3.67
C LEU A 175 -10.83 -7.93 2.36
N GLU A 176 -11.02 -9.08 1.73
CA GLU A 176 -11.82 -9.22 0.52
C GLU A 176 -13.26 -8.77 0.76
N ALA A 177 -13.91 -9.27 1.81
CA ALA A 177 -15.26 -8.85 2.18
C ALA A 177 -15.35 -7.35 2.45
N TYR A 178 -14.34 -6.78 3.11
CA TYR A 178 -14.29 -5.34 3.37
C TYR A 178 -14.19 -4.52 2.09
N VAL A 179 -13.25 -4.84 1.19
CA VAL A 179 -13.08 -4.05 -0.04
C VAL A 179 -14.22 -4.26 -1.03
N ASP A 180 -14.85 -5.44 -1.03
CA ASP A 180 -16.05 -5.71 -1.82
C ASP A 180 -17.21 -4.83 -1.37
N GLU A 181 -17.41 -4.72 -0.05
CA GLU A 181 -18.44 -3.84 0.49
C GLU A 181 -18.11 -2.37 0.21
N GLN A 182 -16.86 -1.94 0.38
CA GLN A 182 -16.44 -0.56 0.08
C GLN A 182 -16.71 -0.20 -1.38
N LEU A 183 -16.32 -1.06 -2.31
CA LEU A 183 -16.54 -0.85 -3.73
C LEU A 183 -18.04 -0.79 -4.06
N ARG A 184 -18.82 -1.75 -3.55
CA ARG A 184 -20.27 -1.82 -3.77
C ARG A 184 -20.99 -0.56 -3.27
N VAL A 185 -20.65 -0.11 -2.06
CA VAL A 185 -21.23 1.10 -1.46
C VAL A 185 -20.81 2.35 -2.25
N ALA A 186 -19.54 2.46 -2.60
CA ALA A 186 -19.03 3.61 -3.35
C ALA A 186 -19.66 3.70 -4.76
N GLU A 187 -19.76 2.58 -5.47
CA GLU A 187 -20.42 2.48 -6.77
C GLU A 187 -21.91 2.86 -6.68
N GLY A 188 -22.63 2.28 -5.71
CA GLY A 188 -24.06 2.56 -5.51
C GLY A 188 -24.32 4.02 -5.14
N TYR A 189 -23.51 4.59 -4.25
CA TYR A 189 -23.65 5.98 -3.83
C TYR A 189 -23.30 6.95 -4.96
N ARG A 190 -22.24 6.67 -5.72
CA ARG A 190 -21.92 7.43 -6.94
C ARG A 190 -23.10 7.41 -7.91
N ALA A 191 -23.62 6.24 -8.24
CA ALA A 191 -24.68 6.11 -9.23
C ALA A 191 -25.96 6.86 -8.83
N ALA A 192 -26.33 6.82 -7.55
CA ALA A 192 -27.47 7.57 -7.03
C ALA A 192 -27.24 9.08 -7.14
N ARG A 193 -26.09 9.58 -6.68
CA ARG A 193 -25.78 11.01 -6.70
C ARG A 193 -25.59 11.56 -8.10
N GLU A 194 -24.96 10.81 -8.99
CA GLU A 194 -24.79 11.18 -10.40
C GLU A 194 -26.17 11.39 -11.05
N LYS A 195 -27.12 10.46 -10.83
CA LYS A 195 -28.50 10.58 -11.32
C LYS A 195 -29.24 11.81 -10.73
N ASP A 196 -29.09 12.07 -9.44
CA ASP A 196 -29.72 13.23 -8.79
C ASP A 196 -29.18 14.54 -9.36
N MET A 197 -27.86 14.63 -9.57
CA MET A 197 -27.20 15.80 -10.16
C MET A 197 -27.63 16.01 -11.62
N GLU A 198 -27.72 14.93 -12.41
CA GLU A 198 -28.23 14.98 -13.78
C GLU A 198 -29.67 15.51 -13.83
N SER A 199 -30.53 15.02 -12.93
CA SER A 199 -31.93 15.45 -12.87
C SER A 199 -32.11 16.91 -12.45
N SER A 200 -31.15 17.43 -11.66
CA SER A 200 -31.14 18.82 -11.19
C SER A 200 -30.51 19.78 -12.22
N GLY A 201 -29.96 19.26 -13.32
CA GLY A 201 -29.20 20.05 -14.29
C GLY A 201 -27.87 20.58 -13.74
N ALA A 202 -27.34 19.98 -12.67
CA ALA A 202 -26.08 20.38 -12.07
C ALA A 202 -24.90 20.01 -12.98
N MET A 203 -23.83 20.80 -12.92
CA MET A 203 -22.58 20.45 -13.59
C MET A 203 -21.91 19.27 -12.87
N ILE A 204 -21.54 18.23 -13.61
CA ILE A 204 -20.92 17.01 -13.07
C ILE A 204 -19.49 16.91 -13.54
N TRP A 205 -18.56 16.86 -12.60
CA TRP A 205 -17.14 16.63 -12.85
C TRP A 205 -16.85 15.13 -12.87
N LYS A 206 -16.29 14.64 -13.97
CA LYS A 206 -15.88 13.24 -14.13
C LYS A 206 -14.35 13.17 -14.24
N PRO A 207 -13.62 13.12 -13.11
CA PRO A 207 -12.16 13.03 -13.14
C PRO A 207 -11.74 11.75 -13.87
N SER A 208 -10.71 11.87 -14.71
CA SER A 208 -10.10 10.72 -15.39
C SER A 208 -8.60 10.70 -15.09
N VAL A 209 -8.10 9.54 -14.68
CA VAL A 209 -6.69 9.38 -14.33
C VAL A 209 -5.89 9.11 -15.61
N THR A 210 -5.18 10.13 -16.08
CA THR A 210 -4.35 10.05 -17.30
C THR A 210 -2.99 9.41 -17.04
N LYS A 211 -2.46 9.54 -15.81
CA LYS A 211 -1.17 8.98 -15.41
C LYS A 211 -1.34 8.16 -14.13
N PRO A 212 -1.36 6.82 -14.21
CA PRO A 212 -1.43 5.99 -13.02
C PRO A 212 -0.16 6.18 -12.16
N SER A 213 -0.31 6.02 -10.85
CA SER A 213 0.82 6.10 -9.92
C SER A 213 1.87 5.00 -10.18
N MET A 214 1.40 3.84 -10.62
CA MET A 214 2.20 2.67 -10.91
C MET A 214 1.52 1.83 -12.00
N GLU A 215 2.32 1.37 -12.94
CA GLU A 215 1.90 0.48 -14.01
C GLU A 215 3.06 -0.47 -14.32
N MET A 216 2.89 -1.75 -14.00
CA MET A 216 3.93 -2.76 -14.21
C MET A 216 3.37 -4.18 -14.31
N VAL A 217 4.07 -5.04 -15.03
CA VAL A 217 3.80 -6.48 -15.02
C VAL A 217 4.48 -7.09 -13.80
N VAL A 218 3.72 -7.84 -13.00
CA VAL A 218 4.26 -8.62 -11.88
C VAL A 218 3.92 -10.09 -12.01
N GLU A 219 4.80 -10.92 -11.48
CA GLU A 219 4.64 -12.36 -11.41
C GLU A 219 3.92 -12.74 -10.12
N ALA A 220 2.73 -13.31 -10.21
CA ALA A 220 2.03 -13.88 -9.06
C ALA A 220 2.34 -15.37 -8.95
N TYR A 221 2.85 -15.77 -7.79
CA TYR A 221 3.35 -17.12 -7.55
C TYR A 221 2.35 -18.03 -6.81
N SER A 222 1.25 -17.47 -6.28
CA SER A 222 0.23 -18.26 -5.59
C SER A 222 -1.17 -17.67 -5.72
N PRO A 223 -2.23 -18.48 -5.51
CA PRO A 223 -3.61 -17.98 -5.45
C PRO A 223 -3.80 -16.89 -4.39
N PHE A 224 -3.11 -17.00 -3.25
CA PHE A 224 -3.12 -15.98 -2.20
C PHE A 224 -2.57 -14.63 -2.70
N SER A 225 -1.52 -14.67 -3.51
CA SER A 225 -0.94 -13.48 -4.14
C SER A 225 -1.93 -12.83 -5.11
N MET A 226 -2.59 -13.64 -5.95
CA MET A 226 -3.64 -13.12 -6.84
C MET A 226 -4.80 -12.47 -6.07
N ARG A 227 -5.23 -13.07 -4.96
CA ARG A 227 -6.25 -12.49 -4.06
C ARG A 227 -5.79 -11.16 -3.48
N ALA A 228 -4.54 -11.05 -3.04
CA ALA A 228 -3.97 -9.80 -2.56
C ALA A 228 -3.95 -8.69 -3.63
N LEU A 229 -3.64 -9.01 -4.90
CA LEU A 229 -3.80 -8.05 -6.01
C LEU A 229 -5.25 -7.64 -6.20
N GLY A 230 -6.17 -8.61 -6.12
CA GLY A 230 -7.60 -8.35 -6.19
C GLY A 230 -8.05 -7.36 -5.13
N VAL A 231 -7.57 -7.49 -3.90
CA VAL A 231 -7.86 -6.56 -2.79
C VAL A 231 -7.36 -5.15 -3.12
N LEU A 232 -6.11 -5.01 -3.56
CA LEU A 232 -5.53 -3.70 -3.89
C LEU A 232 -6.25 -3.04 -5.08
N ASN A 233 -6.56 -3.80 -6.14
CA ASN A 233 -7.26 -3.30 -7.31
C ASN A 233 -8.71 -2.88 -6.99
N LYS A 234 -9.44 -3.66 -6.18
CA LYS A 234 -10.80 -3.31 -5.76
C LYS A 234 -10.80 -2.04 -4.91
N PHE A 235 -9.83 -1.89 -4.01
CA PHE A 235 -9.70 -0.69 -3.19
C PHE A 235 -9.29 0.54 -4.03
N ASP A 236 -8.38 0.38 -5.00
CA ASP A 236 -8.01 1.44 -5.96
C ASP A 236 -9.23 1.94 -6.74
N ARG A 237 -10.09 1.02 -7.21
CA ARG A 237 -11.37 1.37 -7.85
C ARG A 237 -12.35 2.07 -6.91
N ALA A 238 -12.46 1.64 -5.65
CA ALA A 238 -13.32 2.30 -4.67
C ALA A 238 -12.88 3.76 -4.44
N MET A 239 -11.57 3.98 -4.40
CA MET A 239 -10.97 5.31 -4.29
C MET A 239 -11.26 6.19 -5.53
N ASP A 240 -11.31 5.64 -6.74
CA ASP A 240 -11.75 6.41 -7.93
C ASP A 240 -13.18 6.97 -7.77
N HIS A 241 -14.06 6.20 -7.11
CA HIS A 241 -15.41 6.67 -6.78
C HIS A 241 -15.42 7.74 -5.69
N PHE A 242 -14.52 7.63 -4.70
CA PHE A 242 -14.37 8.66 -3.67
C PHE A 242 -13.83 9.96 -4.25
N ASP A 243 -12.89 9.91 -5.18
CA ASP A 243 -12.40 11.09 -5.89
C ASP A 243 -13.55 11.77 -6.65
N PHE A 244 -14.35 11.00 -7.39
CA PHE A 244 -15.56 11.56 -8.03
C PHE A 244 -16.45 12.32 -7.02
N MET A 245 -16.64 11.77 -5.82
CA MET A 245 -17.45 12.44 -4.79
C MET A 245 -16.81 13.73 -4.28
N VAL A 246 -15.49 13.75 -4.11
CA VAL A 246 -14.74 14.95 -3.69
C VAL A 246 -14.82 16.05 -4.76
N TRP A 247 -14.58 15.70 -6.02
CA TRP A 247 -14.63 16.66 -7.14
C TRP A 247 -16.01 17.27 -7.36
N ASN A 248 -17.08 16.59 -6.93
CA ASN A 248 -18.45 17.07 -7.00
C ASN A 248 -18.96 17.64 -5.66
N ALA A 249 -18.08 17.88 -4.67
CA ALA A 249 -18.42 18.37 -3.34
C ALA A 249 -19.51 17.55 -2.61
N ILE A 250 -19.58 16.24 -2.91
CA ILE A 250 -20.48 15.27 -2.24
C ILE A 250 -19.84 14.78 -0.94
N ARG A 251 -18.51 14.71 -0.89
CA ARG A 251 -17.71 14.19 0.22
C ARG A 251 -16.46 15.04 0.42
N ASP A 252 -16.01 15.18 1.65
CA ASP A 252 -14.78 15.90 1.95
C ASP A 252 -13.54 15.02 1.81
N GLN A 253 -12.41 15.66 1.49
CA GLN A 253 -11.11 14.98 1.38
C GLN A 253 -10.67 14.33 2.69
N SER A 254 -11.06 14.89 3.84
CA SER A 254 -10.81 14.31 5.17
C SER A 254 -11.43 12.93 5.33
N ASP A 255 -12.64 12.75 4.82
CA ASP A 255 -13.35 11.47 4.93
C ASP A 255 -12.68 10.40 4.08
N VAL A 256 -12.21 10.77 2.89
CA VAL A 256 -11.43 9.88 2.03
C VAL A 256 -10.14 9.47 2.72
N ASN A 257 -9.47 10.41 3.41
CA ASN A 257 -8.29 10.09 4.21
C ASN A 257 -8.59 9.10 5.34
N GLU A 258 -9.75 9.25 5.99
CA GLU A 258 -10.17 8.33 7.03
C GLU A 258 -10.41 6.92 6.48
N GLU A 259 -11.06 6.77 5.31
CA GLU A 259 -11.25 5.45 4.70
C GLU A 259 -9.92 4.78 4.31
N VAL A 260 -8.97 5.55 3.79
CA VAL A 260 -7.61 5.04 3.53
C VAL A 260 -6.97 4.54 4.82
N ASN A 261 -7.06 5.31 5.90
CA ASN A 261 -6.51 4.90 7.19
C ASN A 261 -7.22 3.65 7.75
N ARG A 262 -8.54 3.51 7.58
CA ARG A 262 -9.27 2.31 7.98
C ARG A 262 -8.86 1.09 7.17
N PHE A 263 -8.66 1.24 5.86
CA PHE A 263 -8.13 0.18 5.02
C PHE A 263 -6.72 -0.24 5.49
N LEU A 264 -5.83 0.72 5.71
CA LEU A 264 -4.47 0.46 6.18
C LEU A 264 -4.44 -0.34 7.47
N ARG A 265 -5.22 0.06 8.49
CA ARG A 265 -5.32 -0.67 9.77
C ARG A 265 -5.76 -2.13 9.62
N LYS A 266 -6.52 -2.45 8.57
CA LYS A 266 -6.94 -3.83 8.27
C LYS A 266 -5.89 -4.57 7.43
N PHE A 267 -5.21 -3.88 6.54
CA PHE A 267 -4.24 -4.46 5.62
C PHE A 267 -2.88 -4.74 6.29
N GLN A 268 -2.41 -3.83 7.13
CA GLN A 268 -1.10 -3.89 7.77
C GLN A 268 -0.87 -5.15 8.61
N PRO A 269 -1.80 -5.63 9.46
CA PRO A 269 -1.61 -6.86 10.23
C PRO A 269 -1.26 -8.06 9.34
N LEU A 270 -1.96 -8.20 8.22
CA LEU A 270 -1.68 -9.26 7.24
C LEU A 270 -0.29 -9.07 6.61
N ALA A 271 0.01 -7.85 6.16
CA ALA A 271 1.27 -7.53 5.51
C ALA A 271 2.49 -7.77 6.42
N ILE A 272 2.41 -7.32 7.68
CA ILE A 272 3.45 -7.51 8.70
C ILE A 272 3.61 -9.01 8.99
N ARG A 273 2.52 -9.76 9.08
CA ARG A 273 2.61 -11.21 9.29
C ARG A 273 3.27 -11.92 8.11
N CYS A 274 2.96 -11.53 6.87
CA CYS A 274 3.66 -12.04 5.70
C CYS A 274 5.16 -11.68 5.73
N TYR A 275 5.51 -10.47 6.13
CA TYR A 275 6.92 -10.09 6.24
C TYR A 275 7.67 -10.90 7.32
N THR A 276 7.13 -10.98 8.53
CA THR A 276 7.77 -11.67 9.66
C THR A 276 7.90 -13.18 9.43
N THR A 277 6.87 -13.83 8.89
CA THR A 277 6.95 -15.24 8.52
C THR A 277 7.98 -15.46 7.41
N HIS A 278 8.14 -14.52 6.47
CA HIS A 278 9.09 -14.65 5.37
C HIS A 278 10.51 -14.59 5.90
N LEU A 279 10.78 -13.64 6.80
CA LEU A 279 12.07 -13.53 7.46
C LEU A 279 12.40 -14.78 8.25
N ARG A 280 11.49 -15.29 9.07
CA ARG A 280 11.73 -16.51 9.86
C ARG A 280 12.08 -17.70 8.98
N LEU A 281 11.36 -17.89 7.87
CA LEU A 281 11.68 -18.93 6.87
C LEU A 281 13.09 -18.73 6.27
N MET A 282 13.44 -17.51 5.88
CA MET A 282 14.74 -17.24 5.27
C MET A 282 15.91 -17.35 6.24
N THR A 283 15.73 -16.98 7.51
CA THR A 283 16.76 -17.12 8.55
C THR A 283 17.03 -18.59 8.83
N THR A 284 15.97 -19.39 9.04
CA THR A 284 16.11 -20.82 9.33
C THR A 284 16.71 -21.60 8.15
N VAL A 285 16.32 -21.29 6.92
CA VAL A 285 16.90 -21.95 5.72
C VAL A 285 18.37 -21.57 5.50
N ARG A 286 18.80 -20.38 5.94
CA ARG A 286 20.18 -19.91 5.79
C ARG A 286 21.11 -20.35 6.92
N ASN A 287 20.63 -21.08 7.94
CA ASN A 287 21.39 -21.45 9.14
C ASN A 287 22.14 -20.24 9.75
N ILE A 288 21.48 -19.10 9.82
CA ILE A 288 21.95 -17.91 10.56
C ILE A 288 21.24 -17.90 11.92
#